data_AF-A0A662GCI8-F1
#
_entry.id   AF-A0A662GCI8-F1
#
_cell.length_a   1.000
_cell.length_b   1.000
_cell.length_c   1.000
_cell.angle_alpha   90.00
_cell.angle_beta   90.00
_cell.angle_gamma   90.00
#
_symmetry.space_group_name_H-M   'P 1'
#
loop_
_entity.id
_entity.type
_entity.pdbx_description
1 polymer ?
#
loop_
_entity_poly.entity_id
_entity_poly.type
_entity_poly.pdbx_seq_one_letter_code
_entity_poly.pdbx_strand_id
1 'polypeptide(L)'
;MEDLREKLEKAVDNYNRYRKIRADILRIKEDGFVARFTGENLCYTCCLYDWFEDLIYEIGDDKLKFKISKIGKVSDSEYHVEYSVKTE
;
A
#
# COMPACT_ATOMS: atom_id res chain seq x y z
N MET A 1 13.64 2.70 13.55
CA MET A 1 13.33 2.77 12.11
C MET A 1 13.52 1.43 11.40
N GLU A 2 14.05 0.38 12.04
CA GLU A 2 14.07 -0.99 11.49
C GLU A 2 12.69 -1.66 11.53
N ASP A 3 11.89 -1.39 12.56
CA ASP A 3 10.57 -2.01 12.76
C ASP A 3 9.57 -1.71 11.64
N LEU A 4 9.56 -0.48 11.10
CA LEU A 4 8.56 -0.10 10.10
C LEU A 4 8.83 -0.80 8.77
N ARG A 5 10.08 -0.85 8.35
CA ARG A 5 10.46 -1.49 7.09
C ARG A 5 10.15 -2.98 7.13
N GLU A 6 10.55 -3.68 8.19
CA GLU A 6 10.28 -5.11 8.34
C GLU A 6 8.77 -5.41 8.36
N LYS A 7 7.98 -4.58 9.05
CA LYS A 7 6.51 -4.67 9.02
C LYS A 7 5.94 -4.48 7.63
N LEU A 8 6.39 -3.47 6.89
CA LEU A 8 5.93 -3.20 5.54
C LEU A 8 6.29 -4.35 4.58
N GLU A 9 7.50 -4.89 4.68
CA GLU A 9 7.93 -6.04 3.87
C GLU A 9 7.06 -7.27 4.17
N LYS A 10 6.77 -7.55 5.44
CA LYS A 10 5.90 -8.64 5.85
C LYS A 10 4.44 -8.44 5.41
N ALA A 11 3.93 -7.21 5.51
CA ALA A 11 2.59 -6.86 5.07
C ALA A 11 2.44 -7.02 3.56
N VAL A 12 3.44 -6.59 2.78
CA VAL A 12 3.46 -6.76 1.33
C VAL A 12 3.56 -8.24 0.94
N ASP A 13 4.37 -9.05 1.63
CA ASP A 13 4.45 -10.49 1.38
C ASP A 13 3.09 -11.17 1.62
N ASN A 14 2.44 -10.86 2.73
CA ASN A 14 1.13 -11.40 3.07
C ASN A 14 0.07 -10.96 2.05
N TYR A 15 0.05 -9.67 1.72
CA TYR A 15 -0.82 -9.10 0.71
C TYR A 15 -0.66 -9.82 -0.65
N ASN A 16 0.58 -9.96 -1.12
CA ASN A 16 0.91 -10.61 -2.39
C ASN A 16 0.56 -12.10 -2.42
N ARG A 17 0.49 -12.75 -1.25
CA ARG A 17 0.12 -14.16 -1.12
C ARG A 17 -1.38 -14.39 -1.32
N TYR A 18 -2.21 -13.46 -0.86
CA TYR A 18 -3.68 -13.60 -0.88
C TYR A 18 -4.36 -12.84 -2.01
N ARG A 19 -3.70 -11.82 -2.57
CA ARG A 19 -4.28 -10.93 -3.58
C ARG A 19 -3.78 -11.29 -4.99
N LYS A 20 -4.64 -11.00 -5.98
CA LYS A 20 -4.29 -11.16 -7.40
C LYS A 20 -3.37 -10.06 -7.93
N ILE A 21 -3.26 -8.95 -7.21
CA ILE A 21 -2.41 -7.82 -7.55
C ILE A 21 -1.17 -7.85 -6.67
N ARG A 22 -0.05 -7.34 -7.19
CA ARG A 22 1.20 -7.24 -6.44
C ARG A 22 1.36 -5.83 -5.87
N ALA A 23 1.67 -5.76 -4.59
CA ALA A 23 2.17 -4.58 -3.91
C ALA A 23 3.69 -4.66 -3.77
N ASP A 24 4.37 -3.52 -3.76
CA ASP A 24 5.81 -3.40 -3.57
C ASP A 24 6.14 -2.03 -2.95
N ILE A 25 7.04 -1.97 -1.98
CA ILE A 25 7.39 -0.70 -1.32
C ILE A 25 8.43 0.04 -2.15
N LEU A 26 8.03 1.13 -2.82
CA LEU A 26 8.94 1.96 -3.59
C LEU A 26 9.83 2.83 -2.70
N ARG A 27 9.25 3.42 -1.65
CA ARG A 27 9.97 4.37 -0.80
C ARG A 27 9.36 4.46 0.58
N ILE A 28 10.21 4.47 1.60
CA ILE A 28 9.82 4.75 2.98
C ILE A 28 10.20 6.21 3.28
N LYS A 29 9.28 6.96 3.86
CA LYS A 29 9.44 8.35 4.31
C LYS A 29 9.29 8.37 5.85
N GLU A 30 9.66 9.48 6.47
CA GLU A 30 9.57 9.63 7.92
C GLU A 30 8.11 9.60 8.42
N ASP A 31 7.20 10.17 7.63
CA ASP A 31 5.75 10.25 7.93
C ASP A 31 4.90 9.28 7.10
N GLY A 32 5.50 8.25 6.48
CA GLY A 32 4.74 7.33 5.64
C GLY A 32 5.55 6.56 4.62
N PHE A 33 4.91 6.11 3.54
CA PHE A 33 5.58 5.35 2.49
C PHE A 33 4.84 5.44 1.15
N VAL A 34 5.49 4.99 0.10
CA VAL A 34 4.92 4.88 -1.24
C VAL A 34 4.96 3.40 -1.63
N ALA A 35 3.80 2.86 -1.96
CA ALA A 35 3.68 1.51 -2.50
C ALA A 35 3.31 1.57 -3.99
N ARG A 36 3.89 0.65 -4.74
CA ARG A 36 3.53 0.37 -6.12
C ARG A 36 2.60 -0.83 -6.14
N PHE A 37 1.49 -0.67 -6.82
CA PHE A 37 0.54 -1.73 -7.10
C PHE A 37 0.58 -2.06 -8.59
N THR A 38 0.82 -3.33 -8.93
CA THR A 38 0.80 -3.84 -10.29
C THR A 38 -0.17 -5.01 -10.43
N GLY A 39 -0.86 -5.07 -11.56
CA GLY A 39 -1.85 -6.13 -11.81
C GLY A 39 -2.39 -6.07 -13.23
N GLU A 40 -2.88 -7.20 -13.72
CA GLU A 40 -3.56 -7.27 -15.02
C GLU A 40 -4.96 -6.67 -14.90
N ASN A 41 -5.29 -5.72 -15.78
CA ASN A 41 -6.57 -4.98 -15.80
C ASN A 41 -6.92 -4.28 -14.47
N LEU A 42 -6.05 -3.37 -13.99
CA LEU A 42 -6.39 -2.44 -12.92
C LEU A 42 -7.29 -1.32 -13.48
N CYS A 43 -8.46 -1.72 -14.01
CA CYS A 43 -9.51 -0.81 -14.41
C CYS A 43 -9.96 -0.02 -13.18
N TYR A 44 -10.13 1.29 -13.36
CA TYR A 44 -10.54 2.26 -12.33
C TYR A 44 -12.02 2.04 -11.94
N THR A 45 -12.34 0.85 -11.45
CA THR A 45 -13.67 0.48 -10.94
C THR A 45 -13.67 0.51 -9.42
N CYS A 46 -14.86 0.53 -8.82
CA CYS A 46 -15.09 0.80 -7.40
C CYS A 46 -14.28 -0.06 -6.40
N CYS A 47 -13.65 -1.15 -6.83
CA CYS A 47 -12.88 -2.06 -5.98
C CYS A 47 -11.38 -1.74 -5.92
N LEU A 48 -10.87 -0.80 -6.74
CA LEU A 48 -9.45 -0.46 -6.77
C LEU A 48 -8.99 0.18 -5.45
N TYR A 49 -9.85 1.00 -4.83
CA TYR A 49 -9.54 1.66 -3.57
C TYR A 49 -9.47 0.66 -2.41
N ASP A 50 -10.35 -0.34 -2.41
CA ASP A 50 -10.41 -1.42 -1.42
C ASP A 50 -9.09 -2.20 -1.37
N TRP A 51 -8.48 -2.45 -2.54
CA TRP A 51 -7.16 -3.08 -2.63
C TRP A 51 -6.04 -2.27 -1.99
N PHE A 52 -6.12 -0.94 -2.04
CA PHE A 52 -5.12 -0.07 -1.40
C PHE A 52 -5.32 0.01 0.11
N GLU A 53 -6.57 -0.05 0.57
CA GLU A 53 -6.92 -0.09 1.99
C GLU A 53 -6.56 -1.43 2.62
N ASP A 54 -6.74 -2.54 1.90
CA ASP A 54 -6.32 -3.87 2.35
C ASP A 54 -4.85 -3.90 2.77
N LEU A 55 -3.95 -3.23 2.03
CA LEU A 55 -2.55 -3.16 2.44
C LEU A 55 -2.36 -2.49 3.82
N ILE A 56 -3.20 -1.50 4.16
CA ILE A 56 -3.18 -0.86 5.48
C ILE A 56 -3.59 -1.86 6.57
N TYR A 57 -4.61 -2.68 6.30
CA TYR A 57 -5.04 -3.73 7.23
C TYR A 57 -3.93 -4.77 7.45
N GLU A 58 -3.21 -5.15 6.39
CA GLU A 58 -2.12 -6.13 6.46
C GLU A 58 -0.91 -5.63 7.28
N ILE A 59 -0.70 -4.31 7.34
CA ILE A 59 0.35 -3.71 8.20
C ILE A 59 0.02 -3.92 9.69
N GLY A 60 -1.27 -3.99 10.05
CA GLY A 60 -1.72 -4.46 11.36
C GLY A 60 -1.16 -3.66 12.54
N ASP A 61 -0.92 -2.36 12.38
CA ASP A 61 -0.33 -1.54 13.43
C ASP A 61 -1.36 -0.62 14.08
N ASP A 62 -1.84 -1.01 15.27
CA ASP A 62 -2.80 -0.25 16.07
C ASP A 62 -2.26 1.14 16.49
N LYS A 63 -0.94 1.33 16.48
CA LYS A 63 -0.28 2.60 16.86
C LYS A 63 -0.07 3.52 15.65
N LEU A 64 0.06 2.98 14.45
CA LEU A 64 0.30 3.70 13.20
C LEU A 64 -0.88 3.53 12.25
N LYS A 65 -1.85 4.44 12.35
CA LYS A 65 -2.95 4.50 11.39
C LYS A 65 -2.48 5.15 10.10
N PHE A 66 -2.16 4.35 9.09
CA PHE A 66 -1.89 4.86 7.76
C PHE A 66 -3.19 5.26 7.06
N LYS A 67 -3.11 6.28 6.21
CA LYS A 67 -4.17 6.67 5.28
C LYS A 67 -3.60 6.86 3.88
N ILE A 68 -4.41 6.61 2.87
CA ILE A 68 -4.07 6.95 1.49
C ILE A 68 -4.12 8.48 1.37
N SER A 69 -2.98 9.11 1.09
CA SER A 69 -2.89 10.54 0.85
C SER A 69 -2.98 10.89 -0.63
N LYS A 70 -2.51 10.00 -1.51
CA LYS A 70 -2.53 10.24 -2.95
C LYS A 70 -2.47 8.94 -3.73
N ILE A 71 -3.21 8.90 -4.84
CA ILE A 71 -3.16 7.81 -5.82
C ILE A 71 -2.69 8.41 -7.15
N GLY A 72 -1.58 7.92 -7.66
CA GLY A 72 -1.04 8.25 -8.98
C GLY A 72 -1.19 7.06 -9.92
N LYS A 73 -2.01 7.19 -10.96
CA LYS A 73 -2.06 6.21 -12.06
C LYS A 73 -0.82 6.40 -12.93
N VAL A 74 0.02 5.37 -13.05
CA VAL A 74 1.16 5.36 -13.97
C VAL A 74 0.75 4.76 -15.31
N SER A 75 0.00 3.66 -15.26
CA SER A 75 -0.55 2.99 -16.45
C SER A 75 -1.83 2.25 -16.10
N ASP A 76 -2.42 1.54 -17.06
CA ASP A 76 -3.59 0.70 -16.79
C ASP A 76 -3.29 -0.55 -15.94
N SER A 77 -2.01 -0.84 -15.72
CA SER A 77 -1.55 -1.99 -14.95
C SER A 77 -0.65 -1.58 -13.78
N GLU A 78 -0.47 -0.29 -13.52
CA GLU A 78 0.41 0.22 -12.47
C GLU A 78 -0.12 1.50 -11.82
N TYR A 79 -0.17 1.47 -10.49
CA TYR A 79 -0.53 2.60 -9.64
C TYR A 79 0.53 2.81 -8.56
N HIS A 80 0.85 4.06 -8.28
CA HIS A 80 1.67 4.48 -7.16
C HIS A 80 0.77 5.13 -6.12
N VAL A 81 0.73 4.55 -4.92
CA VAL A 81 -0.11 5.01 -3.83
C VAL A 81 0.77 5.51 -2.70
N GLU A 82 0.55 6.76 -2.31
CA GLU A 82 1.24 7.40 -1.20
C GLU A 82 0.40 7.27 0.08
N TYR A 83 1.03 6.75 1.12
CA TYR A 83 0.47 6.58 2.44
C TYR A 83 1.13 7.54 3.41
N SER A 84 0.32 8.14 4.28
CA SER A 84 0.77 9.03 5.36
C SER A 84 0.30 8.49 6.70
N VAL A 85 1.12 8.65 7.73
CA VAL A 85 0.72 8.34 9.11
C VAL A 85 -0.28 9.40 9.57
N LYS A 86 -1.40 8.95 10.13
CA LYS A 86 -2.36 9.83 10.78
C LYS A 86 -1.94 9.99 12.24
N THR A 87 -1.25 11.08 12.54
CA THR A 87 -1.03 11.53 13.91
C THR A 87 -2.35 12.13 14.41
N GLU A 88 -3.06 11.42 15.30
CA GLU A 88 -4.19 11.98 16.05
C GLU A 88 -3.71 12.80 17.26
#